data_AF-A0A960GFR3-F1
#
_entry.id   AF-A0A960GFR3-F1
#
_cell.length_a   1.000
_cell.length_b   1.000
_cell.length_c   1.000
_cell.angle_alpha   90.00
_cell.angle_beta   90.00
_cell.angle_gamma   90.00
#
_symmetry.space_group_name_H-M   'P 1'
#
loop_
_entity.id
_entity.type
_entity.pdbx_description
1 polymer ?
#
loop_
_entity_poly.entity_id
_entity_poly.type
_entity_poly.pdbx_seq_one_letter_code
_entity_poly.pdbx_strand_id
1 'polypeptide(L)'
;MSLSRRAFLGTTSALALAYGLPKDSLGSALAAPAKPNVDAPTTLLQTVTQKQTPVRGKYRTLLAGPGEPHLARYDVLGFKPRGNRYQRRRSIGYLGHMSDIHIMDAQSPARIEPLTQPFPSTFAGAIRPQDTLTVFVQGQILATMQAARYSPLTGAPMAALLNTGDNADMHSDLELQWYIDILDGQSVTPNSGESGVYDGPQAWLDTEYAWHPADPGDNPFGEYGFPQIPDLLNTAVSTAMDSPGSPVPWYTVFGNHDTLYFGAFPIDAALRALALGGKKPAEANALAGDYLNGMAQNPTALTRLEAWIRTQLGAQSGMMSVPSDPARRLMDSTYFIQAHLNSP
;
A
#
# COMPACT_ATOMS: atom_id res chain seq x y z
N MET A 1 16.98 17.38 17.80
CA MET A 1 17.36 18.45 18.75
C MET A 1 18.83 18.79 18.54
N SER A 2 19.21 20.06 18.46
CA SER A 2 20.63 20.43 18.39
C SER A 2 21.26 20.32 19.78
N LEU A 3 22.21 19.40 19.96
CA LEU A 3 23.00 19.31 21.19
C LEU A 3 23.79 20.61 21.40
N SER A 4 23.80 21.13 22.63
CA SER A 4 24.73 22.21 22.99
C SER A 4 26.17 21.70 22.91
N ARG A 5 27.14 22.58 22.64
CA ARG A 5 28.57 22.20 22.59
C ARG A 5 29.02 21.50 23.88
N ARG A 6 28.50 21.94 25.04
CA ARG A 6 28.79 21.33 26.34
C ARG A 6 28.20 19.92 26.43
N ALA A 7 26.96 19.74 25.99
CA ALA A 7 26.34 18.42 25.94
C ALA A 7 27.12 17.47 25.03
N PHE A 8 27.44 17.89 23.79
CA PHE A 8 28.19 17.10 22.82
C PHE A 8 29.56 16.64 23.33
N LEU A 9 30.32 17.53 23.99
CA LEU A 9 31.60 17.16 24.58
C LEU A 9 31.45 16.19 25.75
N GLY A 10 30.40 16.36 26.55
CA GLY A 10 30.07 15.45 27.66
C GLY A 10 29.72 14.05 27.18
N THR A 11 28.79 13.92 26.23
CA THR A 11 28.38 12.61 25.69
C THR A 11 29.51 11.92 24.95
N THR A 12 30.25 12.65 24.10
CA THR A 12 31.42 12.09 23.40
C THR A 12 32.47 11.57 24.38
N SER A 13 32.74 12.31 25.46
CA SER A 13 33.67 11.86 26.51
C SER A 13 33.19 10.59 27.20
N ALA A 14 31.91 10.51 27.56
CA ALA A 14 31.35 9.35 28.23
C ALA A 14 31.39 8.09 27.34
N LEU A 15 31.03 8.24 26.06
CA LEU A 15 31.09 7.14 25.09
C LEU A 15 32.53 6.71 24.80
N ALA A 16 33.47 7.64 24.65
CA ALA A 16 34.88 7.34 24.45
C ALA A 16 35.44 6.49 25.61
N LEU A 17 35.10 6.86 26.85
CA LEU A 17 35.46 6.10 28.05
C LEU A 17 34.80 4.72 28.08
N ALA A 18 33.50 4.64 27.83
CA ALA A 18 32.74 3.39 27.89
C ALA A 18 33.23 2.34 26.88
N TYR A 19 33.67 2.78 25.70
CA TYR A 19 34.10 1.89 24.61
C TYR A 19 35.62 1.84 24.40
N GLY A 20 36.41 2.49 25.27
CA GLY A 20 37.87 2.52 25.14
C GLY A 20 38.37 3.18 23.85
N LEU A 21 37.62 4.13 23.30
CA LEU A 21 37.93 4.80 22.04
C LEU A 21 38.64 6.14 22.27
N PRO A 22 39.55 6.56 21.38
CA PRO A 22 40.11 7.91 21.45
C PRO A 22 39.01 8.96 21.29
N LYS A 23 38.89 9.85 22.28
CA LYS A 23 37.87 10.91 22.31
C LYS A 23 37.87 11.77 21.05
N ASP A 24 39.05 12.11 20.53
CA ASP A 24 39.17 12.98 19.35
C ASP A 24 38.72 12.27 18.08
N SER A 25 38.97 10.96 17.95
CA SER A 25 38.48 10.14 16.84
C SER A 25 36.97 9.97 16.91
N LEU A 26 36.43 9.66 18.09
CA LEU A 26 34.98 9.52 18.29
C LEU A 26 34.27 10.87 18.10
N GLY A 27 34.82 11.95 18.64
CA GLY A 27 34.30 13.30 18.48
C GLY A 27 34.33 13.76 17.03
N SER A 28 35.41 13.48 16.30
CA SER A 28 35.50 13.78 14.87
C SER A 28 34.51 12.95 14.05
N ALA A 29 34.29 11.67 14.41
CA ALA A 29 33.30 10.82 13.74
C ALA A 29 31.86 11.26 14.03
N LEU A 30 31.54 11.63 15.27
CA LEU A 30 30.21 12.14 15.67
C LEU A 30 29.93 13.56 15.16
N ALA A 31 30.98 14.36 14.94
CA ALA A 31 30.89 15.69 14.35
C ALA A 31 31.03 15.68 12.82
N ALA A 32 31.43 14.56 12.22
CA ALA A 32 31.52 14.43 10.78
C ALA A 32 30.11 14.66 10.20
N PRO A 33 29.99 15.46 9.13
CA PRO A 33 28.72 15.55 8.41
C PRO A 33 28.28 14.14 8.03
N ALA A 34 27.04 13.77 8.34
CA ALA A 34 26.45 12.55 7.80
C ALA A 34 26.65 12.57 6.29
N LYS A 35 27.38 11.58 5.76
CA LYS A 35 27.60 11.48 4.33
C LYS A 35 26.24 11.18 3.70
N PRO A 36 25.78 11.98 2.72
CA PRO A 36 24.56 11.67 2.00
C PRO A 36 24.64 10.23 1.46
N ASN A 37 23.59 9.44 1.68
CA ASN A 37 23.47 8.16 1.01
C ASN A 37 23.15 8.43 -0.46
N VAL A 38 24.18 8.56 -1.28
CA VAL A 38 24.06 8.84 -2.72
C VAL A 38 23.44 7.67 -3.48
N ASP A 39 23.38 6.49 -2.87
CA ASP A 39 22.81 5.27 -3.45
C ASP A 39 21.38 5.00 -2.98
N ALA A 40 20.74 5.93 -2.25
CA ALA A 40 19.33 5.81 -1.93
C ALA A 40 18.48 5.80 -3.21
N PRO A 41 17.56 4.83 -3.41
CA PRO A 41 16.79 4.67 -4.63
C PRO A 41 15.66 5.72 -4.72
N THR A 42 16.06 6.97 -4.86
CA THR A 42 15.17 8.12 -5.02
C THR A 42 15.13 8.56 -6.49
N THR A 43 14.15 9.39 -6.85
CA THR A 43 14.07 9.97 -8.19
C THR A 43 15.28 10.82 -8.56
N LEU A 44 16.07 11.29 -7.59
CA LEU A 44 17.35 11.96 -7.84
C LEU A 44 18.37 11.04 -8.51
N LEU A 45 18.32 9.74 -8.21
CA LEU A 45 19.23 8.73 -8.75
C LEU A 45 18.71 8.19 -10.08
N GLN A 46 17.45 7.76 -10.11
CA GLN A 46 16.82 7.14 -11.28
C GLN A 46 15.32 7.35 -11.28
N THR A 47 14.73 7.42 -12.46
CA THR A 47 13.28 7.42 -12.66
C THR A 47 12.80 6.09 -13.21
N VAL A 48 11.48 5.92 -13.28
CA VAL A 48 10.87 4.77 -13.98
C VAL A 48 10.27 5.26 -15.28
N THR A 49 10.68 4.63 -16.39
CA THR A 49 10.21 4.97 -17.74
C THR A 49 9.61 3.75 -18.41
N GLN A 50 8.70 3.95 -19.37
CA GLN A 50 8.13 2.86 -20.14
C GLN A 50 9.02 2.53 -21.35
N LYS A 51 9.24 1.24 -21.60
CA LYS A 51 9.94 0.78 -22.82
C LYS A 51 9.15 1.19 -24.07
N GLN A 52 9.84 1.84 -25.02
CA GLN A 52 9.25 2.39 -26.26
C GLN A 52 8.87 1.33 -27.30
N THR A 53 9.41 0.13 -27.20
CA THR A 53 9.00 -1.02 -28.03
C THR A 53 8.27 -2.04 -27.16
N PRO A 54 7.06 -2.49 -27.55
CA PRO A 54 6.38 -3.59 -26.86
C PRO A 54 7.24 -4.85 -26.77
N VAL A 55 7.06 -5.62 -25.71
CA VAL A 55 7.70 -6.93 -25.53
C VAL A 55 6.90 -8.02 -26.26
N ARG A 56 5.58 -7.96 -26.19
CA ARG A 56 4.63 -8.83 -26.89
C ARG A 56 3.34 -8.05 -27.12
N GLY A 57 2.74 -8.16 -28.30
CA GLY A 57 1.51 -7.43 -28.63
C GLY A 57 1.67 -5.93 -28.38
N LYS A 58 0.86 -5.39 -27.48
CA LYS A 58 0.90 -4.00 -26.99
C LYS A 58 1.57 -3.87 -25.61
N TYR A 59 1.84 -4.98 -24.92
CA TYR A 59 2.43 -5.01 -23.59
C TYR A 59 3.86 -4.48 -23.56
N ARG A 60 4.16 -3.65 -22.55
CA ARG A 60 5.44 -2.96 -22.38
C ARG A 60 5.91 -3.15 -20.94
N THR A 61 7.22 -3.25 -20.76
CA THR A 61 7.84 -3.28 -19.44
C THR A 61 8.35 -1.89 -19.05
N LEU A 62 8.62 -1.71 -17.77
CA LEU A 62 9.26 -0.53 -17.22
C LEU A 62 10.79 -0.69 -17.27
N LEU A 63 11.50 0.43 -17.34
CA LEU A 63 12.96 0.53 -17.37
C LEU A 63 13.41 1.65 -16.44
N ALA A 64 14.61 1.51 -15.88
CA ALA A 64 15.28 2.62 -15.22
C ALA A 64 15.57 3.74 -16.22
N GLY A 65 15.15 4.96 -15.87
CA GLY A 65 15.47 6.19 -16.57
C GLY A 65 16.48 7.04 -15.78
N PRO A 66 17.00 8.12 -16.38
CA PRO A 66 17.89 9.05 -15.69
C PRO A 66 17.19 9.68 -14.49
N GLY A 67 17.94 9.94 -13.43
CA GLY A 67 17.45 10.70 -12.28
C GLY A 67 17.08 12.13 -12.62
N GLU A 68 16.20 12.71 -11.83
CA GLU A 68 15.70 14.07 -11.95
C GLU A 68 16.43 15.00 -10.96
N PRO A 69 17.17 16.02 -11.43
CA PRO A 69 17.84 16.93 -10.52
C PRO A 69 16.83 17.87 -9.84
N HIS A 70 17.21 18.41 -8.67
CA HIS A 70 16.44 19.47 -8.05
C HIS A 70 16.34 20.71 -8.95
N LEU A 71 15.10 21.09 -9.30
CA LEU A 71 14.82 22.31 -10.04
C LEU A 71 14.49 23.46 -9.09
N ALA A 72 15.19 24.57 -9.23
CA ALA A 72 14.89 25.77 -8.46
C ALA A 72 13.73 26.55 -9.10
N ARG A 73 12.61 26.65 -8.37
CA ARG A 73 11.40 27.39 -8.79
C ARG A 73 11.52 28.89 -8.52
N TYR A 74 12.42 29.56 -9.23
CA TYR A 74 12.60 31.01 -9.12
C TYR A 74 11.39 31.81 -9.62
N ASP A 75 10.59 31.20 -10.49
CA ASP A 75 9.29 31.70 -10.93
C ASP A 75 8.30 31.85 -9.75
N VAL A 76 8.35 30.94 -8.78
CA VAL A 76 7.54 31.02 -7.55
C VAL A 76 8.15 32.00 -6.54
N LEU A 77 9.49 32.02 -6.43
CA LEU A 77 10.18 32.85 -5.45
C LEU A 77 10.27 34.33 -5.85
N GLY A 78 10.24 34.65 -7.15
CA GLY A 78 10.37 36.03 -7.66
C GLY A 78 11.77 36.65 -7.56
N PHE A 79 12.75 35.95 -6.98
CA PHE A 79 14.13 36.41 -6.86
C PHE A 79 15.15 35.28 -6.98
N LYS A 80 16.37 35.63 -7.40
CA LYS A 80 17.51 34.71 -7.42
C LYS A 80 18.19 34.63 -6.05
N PRO A 81 18.58 33.42 -5.59
CA PRO A 81 19.32 33.27 -4.35
C PRO A 81 20.71 33.90 -4.45
N ARG A 82 21.24 34.35 -3.31
CA ARG A 82 22.63 34.83 -3.21
C ARG A 82 23.61 33.69 -3.53
N GLY A 83 24.76 34.01 -4.13
CA GLY A 83 25.76 33.01 -4.55
C GLY A 83 26.30 32.11 -3.41
N ASN A 84 26.27 32.59 -2.17
CA ASN A 84 26.67 31.81 -0.98
C ASN A 84 25.54 30.99 -0.34
N ARG A 85 24.37 30.85 -0.99
CA ARG A 85 23.23 30.09 -0.46
C ARG A 85 23.62 28.67 -0.05
N TYR A 86 24.39 27.97 -0.89
CA TYR A 86 24.78 26.58 -0.63
C TYR A 86 25.65 26.42 0.63
N GLN A 87 26.43 27.44 0.98
CA GLN A 87 27.27 27.46 2.19
C GLN A 87 26.48 27.78 3.46
N ARG A 88 25.29 28.39 3.31
CA ARG A 88 24.47 28.88 4.42
C ARG A 88 23.18 28.11 4.63
N ARG A 89 22.78 27.26 3.67
CA ARG A 89 21.59 26.43 3.80
C ARG A 89 21.80 25.42 4.91
N ARG A 90 20.79 25.29 5.77
CA ARG A 90 20.69 24.22 6.77
C ARG A 90 19.35 23.54 6.60
N SER A 91 19.29 22.24 6.83
CA SER A 91 18.01 21.56 6.94
C SER A 91 17.26 22.10 8.16
N ILE A 92 15.97 22.39 8.00
CA ILE A 92 15.05 22.72 9.11
C ILE A 92 14.24 21.50 9.56
N GLY A 93 14.12 20.50 8.69
CA GLY A 93 13.40 19.26 8.91
C GLY A 93 13.52 18.38 7.66
N TYR A 94 13.46 17.07 7.87
CA TYR A 94 13.37 16.08 6.82
C TYR A 94 12.29 15.08 7.25
N LEU A 95 11.24 14.97 6.45
CA LEU A 95 10.05 14.17 6.74
C LEU A 95 9.86 13.18 5.60
N GLY A 96 9.53 11.94 5.94
CA GLY A 96 8.96 11.00 4.99
C GLY A 96 7.46 11.27 4.84
N HIS A 97 6.93 11.08 3.64
CA HIS A 97 5.51 11.23 3.37
C HIS A 97 5.04 10.10 2.45
N MET A 98 3.95 9.44 2.84
CA MET A 98 3.22 8.44 2.08
C MET A 98 1.75 8.84 2.02
N SER A 99 1.03 8.27 1.08
CA SER A 99 -0.41 8.46 0.90
C SER A 99 -0.93 7.32 0.04
N ASP A 100 -2.22 7.06 0.11
CA ASP A 100 -2.93 6.19 -0.84
C ASP A 100 -2.27 4.79 -0.88
N ILE A 101 -2.03 4.22 0.30
CA ILE A 101 -1.40 2.90 0.43
C ILE A 101 -2.25 1.84 -0.30
N HIS A 102 -3.57 1.89 -0.12
CA HIS A 102 -4.52 0.92 -0.68
C HIS A 102 -4.04 -0.53 -0.53
N ILE A 103 -3.63 -0.91 0.69
CA ILE A 103 -3.34 -2.30 0.99
C ILE A 103 -4.64 -3.09 0.86
N MET A 104 -4.54 -4.27 0.27
CA MET A 104 -5.72 -4.86 -0.34
C MET A 104 -5.77 -6.37 -0.13
N ASP A 105 -6.92 -6.82 0.36
CA ASP A 105 -7.33 -8.22 0.26
C ASP A 105 -7.97 -8.45 -1.12
N ALA A 106 -7.14 -8.89 -2.08
CA ALA A 106 -7.60 -9.21 -3.43
C ALA A 106 -8.62 -10.38 -3.48
N GLN A 107 -8.71 -11.17 -2.41
CA GLN A 107 -9.65 -12.29 -2.29
C GLN A 107 -10.95 -11.90 -1.58
N SER A 108 -11.06 -10.65 -1.09
CA SER A 108 -12.26 -10.19 -0.37
C SER A 108 -13.52 -10.38 -1.24
N PRO A 109 -14.62 -10.94 -0.69
CA PRO A 109 -15.87 -11.09 -1.40
C PRO A 109 -16.56 -9.76 -1.67
N ALA A 110 -16.31 -8.75 -0.82
CA ALA A 110 -16.84 -7.41 -0.95
C ALA A 110 -15.97 -6.56 -1.87
N ARG A 111 -15.59 -7.07 -3.04
CA ARG A 111 -14.95 -6.29 -4.10
C ARG A 111 -15.94 -6.04 -5.24
N ILE A 112 -15.71 -4.97 -6.02
CA ILE A 112 -16.59 -4.53 -7.09
C ILE A 112 -16.04 -4.80 -8.50
N GLU A 113 -15.07 -5.71 -8.63
CA GLU A 113 -14.41 -6.01 -9.91
C GLU A 113 -15.40 -6.38 -11.03
N PRO A 114 -16.47 -7.15 -10.78
CA PRO A 114 -17.40 -7.50 -11.85
C PRO A 114 -18.09 -6.30 -12.51
N LEU A 115 -18.17 -5.13 -11.86
CA LEU A 115 -18.73 -3.91 -12.46
C LEU A 115 -17.88 -3.36 -13.62
N THR A 116 -16.63 -3.80 -13.75
CA THR A 116 -15.77 -3.45 -14.89
C THR A 116 -16.30 -3.96 -16.22
N GLN A 117 -17.07 -5.06 -16.24
CA GLN A 117 -17.67 -5.58 -17.48
C GLN A 117 -18.75 -4.66 -18.07
N PRO A 118 -19.82 -4.31 -17.32
CA PRO A 118 -20.85 -3.40 -17.85
C PRO A 118 -20.39 -1.94 -17.89
N PHE A 119 -19.44 -1.53 -17.06
CA PHE A 119 -19.01 -0.13 -16.93
C PHE A 119 -17.48 0.02 -16.88
N PRO A 120 -16.76 -0.38 -17.94
CA PRO A 120 -15.29 -0.48 -17.95
C PRO A 120 -14.57 0.85 -17.72
N SER A 121 -15.15 1.98 -18.12
CA SER A 121 -14.54 3.30 -17.88
C SER A 121 -14.74 3.80 -16.45
N THR A 122 -15.88 3.46 -15.84
CA THR A 122 -16.26 3.94 -14.50
C THR A 122 -15.54 3.16 -13.41
N PHE A 123 -15.38 1.85 -13.59
CA PHE A 123 -14.73 0.96 -12.63
C PHE A 123 -13.38 0.43 -13.12
N ALA A 124 -12.70 1.14 -14.03
CA ALA A 124 -11.41 0.72 -14.59
C ALA A 124 -10.35 0.38 -13.52
N GLY A 125 -10.44 0.98 -12.32
CA GLY A 125 -9.54 0.74 -11.19
C GLY A 125 -10.00 -0.34 -10.21
N ALA A 126 -11.15 -0.98 -10.41
CA ALA A 126 -11.68 -1.98 -9.47
C ALA A 126 -10.88 -3.29 -9.46
N ILE A 127 -10.17 -3.59 -10.55
CA ILE A 127 -9.24 -4.72 -10.63
C ILE A 127 -8.01 -4.32 -11.43
N ARG A 128 -6.83 -4.63 -10.89
CA ARG A 128 -5.55 -4.44 -11.58
C ARG A 128 -4.77 -5.76 -11.58
N PRO A 129 -3.98 -6.04 -12.64
CA PRO A 129 -3.18 -7.26 -12.73
C PRO A 129 -2.25 -7.52 -11.52
N GLN A 130 -1.85 -6.47 -10.79
CA GLN A 130 -0.93 -6.51 -9.66
C GLN A 130 -1.61 -6.47 -8.28
N ASP A 131 -2.94 -6.62 -8.22
CA ASP A 131 -3.71 -6.42 -6.98
C ASP A 131 -3.21 -7.29 -5.81
N THR A 132 -2.81 -8.53 -6.08
CA THR A 132 -2.26 -9.45 -5.07
C THR A 132 -0.90 -9.04 -4.49
N LEU A 133 -0.26 -7.99 -5.03
CA LEU A 133 1.11 -7.60 -4.69
C LEU A 133 1.20 -6.39 -3.75
N THR A 134 0.08 -5.80 -3.33
CA THR A 134 0.07 -4.53 -2.56
C THR A 134 0.87 -4.59 -1.25
N VAL A 135 0.83 -5.71 -0.51
CA VAL A 135 1.64 -5.91 0.71
C VAL A 135 3.15 -5.86 0.41
N PHE A 136 3.59 -6.50 -0.67
CA PHE A 136 5.00 -6.47 -1.08
C PHE A 136 5.42 -5.09 -1.56
N VAL A 137 4.53 -4.39 -2.29
CA VAL A 137 4.76 -3.00 -2.71
C VAL A 137 4.97 -2.11 -1.48
N GLN A 138 4.11 -2.23 -0.46
CA GLN A 138 4.24 -1.45 0.77
C GLN A 138 5.57 -1.75 1.50
N GLY A 139 5.98 -3.01 1.57
CA GLY A 139 7.28 -3.37 2.14
C GLY A 139 8.47 -2.80 1.35
N GLN A 140 8.41 -2.74 0.01
CA GLN A 140 9.44 -2.10 -0.81
C GLN A 140 9.46 -0.56 -0.66
N ILE A 141 8.30 0.06 -0.43
CA ILE A 141 8.23 1.48 -0.08
C ILE A 141 8.98 1.72 1.23
N LEU A 142 8.77 0.90 2.27
CA LEU A 142 9.47 1.04 3.54
C LEU A 142 10.97 0.75 3.42
N ALA A 143 11.37 -0.24 2.61
CA ALA A 143 12.79 -0.48 2.31
C ALA A 143 13.45 0.77 1.66
N THR A 144 12.72 1.44 0.77
CA THR A 144 13.16 2.70 0.16
C THR A 144 13.25 3.83 1.19
N MET A 145 12.25 3.97 2.07
CA MET A 145 12.29 4.95 3.17
C MET A 145 13.46 4.70 4.12
N GLN A 146 13.75 3.44 4.43
CA GLN A 146 14.89 3.02 5.26
C GLN A 146 16.24 3.35 4.61
N ALA A 147 16.36 3.18 3.28
CA ALA A 147 17.54 3.58 2.52
C ALA A 147 17.69 5.11 2.44
N ALA A 148 16.56 5.83 2.39
CA ALA A 148 16.46 7.27 2.36
C ALA A 148 16.32 7.92 3.76
N ARG A 149 16.61 7.19 4.85
CA ARG A 149 16.47 7.69 6.24
C ARG A 149 17.34 8.91 6.56
N TYR A 150 18.34 9.19 5.74
CA TYR A 150 19.10 10.44 5.74
C TYR A 150 18.87 11.17 4.42
N SER A 151 18.62 12.47 4.50
CA SER A 151 18.38 13.32 3.33
C SER A 151 19.57 13.22 2.35
N PRO A 152 19.35 12.83 1.09
CA PRO A 152 20.42 12.78 0.09
C PRO A 152 20.99 14.16 -0.25
N LEU A 153 20.28 15.24 0.11
CA LEU A 153 20.72 16.62 -0.15
C LEU A 153 21.53 17.23 1.01
N THR A 154 21.17 16.88 2.25
CA THR A 154 21.68 17.59 3.45
C THR A 154 22.28 16.68 4.51
N GLY A 155 22.12 15.36 4.39
CA GLY A 155 22.50 14.39 5.41
C GLY A 155 21.62 14.44 6.67
N ALA A 156 20.61 15.30 6.73
CA ALA A 156 19.73 15.39 7.89
C ALA A 156 18.96 14.07 8.10
N PRO A 157 18.86 13.56 9.34
CA PRO A 157 18.07 12.38 9.64
C PRO A 157 16.58 12.68 9.43
N MET A 158 15.83 11.70 8.94
CA MET A 158 14.38 11.75 8.88
C MET A 158 13.85 11.88 10.31
N ALA A 159 12.91 12.81 10.52
CA ALA A 159 12.38 13.10 11.85
C ALA A 159 11.09 12.33 12.15
N ALA A 160 10.25 12.14 11.14
CA ALA A 160 8.99 11.40 11.21
C ALA A 160 8.56 10.97 9.80
N LEU A 161 7.70 9.96 9.75
CA LEU A 161 6.99 9.51 8.56
C LEU A 161 5.51 9.88 8.72
N LEU A 162 4.94 10.53 7.73
CA LEU A 162 3.53 10.90 7.70
C LEU A 162 2.85 10.10 6.61
N ASN A 163 1.69 9.54 6.90
CA ASN A 163 0.83 8.93 5.92
C ASN A 163 -0.49 9.70 5.84
N THR A 164 -0.90 10.11 4.65
CA THR A 164 -2.08 10.97 4.46
C THR A 164 -3.37 10.24 4.15
N GLY A 165 -3.43 8.94 4.48
CA GLY A 165 -4.65 8.16 4.45
C GLY A 165 -4.80 7.29 3.22
N ASP A 166 -6.01 6.75 3.06
CA ASP A 166 -6.40 5.75 2.07
C ASP A 166 -5.57 4.47 2.20
N ASN A 167 -5.69 3.87 3.39
CA ASN A 167 -4.78 2.82 3.84
C ASN A 167 -5.26 1.43 3.43
N ALA A 168 -6.52 1.12 3.74
CA ALA A 168 -7.18 -0.14 3.38
C ALA A 168 -8.07 0.06 2.16
N ASP A 169 -7.99 -0.85 1.18
CA ASP A 169 -8.77 -0.75 -0.06
C ASP A 169 -10.24 -1.14 0.15
N MET A 170 -10.50 -2.27 0.82
CA MET A 170 -11.85 -2.80 1.08
C MET A 170 -12.39 -2.41 2.45
N HIS A 171 -11.73 -1.50 3.16
CA HIS A 171 -12.15 -1.01 4.47
C HIS A 171 -12.24 -2.12 5.54
N SER A 172 -11.41 -3.16 5.43
CA SER A 172 -11.46 -4.32 6.34
C SER A 172 -10.45 -4.21 7.50
N ASP A 173 -10.77 -4.84 8.63
CA ASP A 173 -9.85 -4.97 9.77
C ASP A 173 -8.56 -5.70 9.37
N LEU A 174 -8.66 -6.71 8.48
CA LEU A 174 -7.53 -7.48 7.98
C LEU A 174 -6.52 -6.60 7.23
N GLU A 175 -7.00 -5.78 6.29
CA GLU A 175 -6.16 -4.84 5.54
C GLU A 175 -5.54 -3.79 6.48
N LEU A 176 -6.34 -3.24 7.40
CA LEU A 176 -5.83 -2.31 8.42
C LEU A 176 -4.69 -2.93 9.22
N GLN A 177 -4.85 -4.18 9.67
CA GLN A 177 -3.82 -4.87 10.44
C GLN A 177 -2.57 -5.13 9.57
N TRP A 178 -2.74 -5.56 8.32
CA TRP A 178 -1.61 -5.80 7.43
C TRP A 178 -0.73 -4.57 7.23
N TYR A 179 -1.30 -3.37 7.00
CA TYR A 179 -0.42 -2.22 6.81
C TYR A 179 0.23 -1.77 8.11
N ILE A 180 -0.46 -1.86 9.25
CA ILE A 180 0.12 -1.55 10.57
C ILE A 180 1.29 -2.49 10.83
N ASP A 181 1.08 -3.81 10.67
CA ASP A 181 2.12 -4.83 10.85
C ASP A 181 3.33 -4.56 9.94
N ILE A 182 3.10 -4.25 8.66
CA ILE A 182 4.17 -3.88 7.74
C ILE A 182 4.89 -2.60 8.20
N LEU A 183 4.19 -1.55 8.62
CA LEU A 183 4.79 -0.31 9.13
C LEU A 183 5.56 -0.52 10.44
N ASP A 184 5.16 -1.48 11.25
CA ASP A 184 5.80 -1.85 12.52
C ASP A 184 6.94 -2.85 12.34
N GLY A 185 7.23 -3.26 11.09
CA GLY A 185 8.34 -4.15 10.77
C GLY A 185 8.06 -5.62 11.06
N GLN A 186 6.79 -5.99 11.10
CA GLN A 186 6.36 -7.38 11.21
C GLN A 186 6.29 -8.05 9.82
N SER A 187 6.17 -9.38 9.85
CA SER A 187 6.02 -10.21 8.66
C SER A 187 4.54 -10.43 8.36
N VAL A 188 4.13 -10.22 7.11
CA VAL A 188 2.73 -10.39 6.68
C VAL A 188 2.63 -11.30 5.46
N THR A 189 1.80 -12.34 5.56
CA THR A 189 1.37 -13.13 4.40
C THR A 189 0.01 -12.62 3.93
N PRO A 190 -0.13 -12.09 2.71
CA PRO A 190 -1.37 -11.48 2.22
C PRO A 190 -2.40 -12.54 1.79
N ASN A 191 -2.92 -13.29 2.75
CA ASN A 191 -3.91 -14.34 2.50
C ASN A 191 -5.07 -14.24 3.51
N SER A 192 -6.29 -14.26 2.99
CA SER A 192 -7.56 -14.22 3.72
C SER A 192 -8.40 -15.47 3.48
N GLY A 193 -7.84 -16.47 2.79
CA GLY A 193 -8.49 -17.68 2.34
C GLY A 193 -7.76 -18.95 2.78
N GLU A 194 -7.83 -19.99 1.94
CA GLU A 194 -7.12 -21.23 2.19
C GLU A 194 -5.60 -21.02 2.03
N SER A 195 -4.83 -21.59 2.95
CA SER A 195 -3.38 -21.45 2.95
C SER A 195 -2.78 -21.93 1.63
N GLY A 196 -2.08 -21.03 0.94
CA GLY A 196 -1.38 -21.34 -0.31
C GLY A 196 -2.24 -21.35 -1.57
N VAL A 197 -3.54 -21.02 -1.45
CA VAL A 197 -4.47 -20.96 -2.57
C VAL A 197 -4.99 -19.55 -2.70
N TYR A 198 -4.82 -18.95 -3.88
CA TYR A 198 -5.52 -17.71 -4.21
C TYR A 198 -6.92 -18.03 -4.74
N ASP A 199 -7.93 -17.42 -4.14
CA ASP A 199 -9.33 -17.56 -4.53
C ASP A 199 -9.93 -16.21 -4.93
N GLY A 200 -10.01 -15.98 -6.25
CA GLY A 200 -10.52 -14.74 -6.82
C GLY A 200 -10.51 -14.72 -8.35
N PRO A 201 -11.01 -13.63 -8.97
CA PRO A 201 -11.26 -13.56 -10.41
C PRO A 201 -10.04 -13.89 -11.27
N GLN A 202 -8.83 -13.53 -10.84
CA GLN A 202 -7.62 -13.84 -11.62
C GLN A 202 -7.35 -15.35 -11.78
N ALA A 203 -7.96 -16.21 -10.95
CA ALA A 203 -7.88 -17.67 -11.05
C ALA A 203 -9.13 -18.33 -11.68
N TRP A 204 -10.23 -17.60 -11.83
CA TRP A 204 -11.48 -18.13 -12.38
C TRP A 204 -11.54 -17.91 -13.89
N LEU A 205 -11.21 -18.93 -14.69
CA LEU A 205 -11.04 -18.79 -16.16
C LEU A 205 -12.26 -18.25 -16.92
N ASP A 206 -13.45 -18.30 -16.34
CA ASP A 206 -14.67 -17.76 -16.93
C ASP A 206 -14.79 -16.22 -16.77
N THR A 207 -13.90 -15.56 -16.02
CA THR A 207 -13.95 -14.09 -15.82
C THR A 207 -13.07 -13.32 -16.79
N GLU A 208 -13.64 -12.86 -17.90
CA GLU A 208 -12.89 -12.14 -18.96
C GLU A 208 -12.33 -10.77 -18.54
N TYR A 209 -12.84 -10.17 -17.46
CA TYR A 209 -12.40 -8.85 -16.98
C TYR A 209 -11.09 -8.90 -16.17
N ALA A 210 -10.60 -10.10 -15.84
CA ALA A 210 -9.39 -10.28 -15.06
C ALA A 210 -8.25 -10.80 -15.93
N TRP A 211 -7.02 -10.37 -15.62
CA TRP A 211 -5.83 -11.02 -16.15
C TRP A 211 -5.60 -12.34 -15.43
N HIS A 212 -5.54 -13.43 -16.20
CA HIS A 212 -5.18 -14.77 -15.73
C HIS A 212 -3.68 -15.00 -15.92
N PRO A 213 -2.83 -14.87 -14.90
CA PRO A 213 -1.39 -15.02 -15.06
C PRO A 213 -0.99 -16.46 -15.40
N ALA A 214 -1.74 -17.47 -14.95
CA ALA A 214 -1.40 -18.86 -15.24
C ALA A 214 -1.70 -19.28 -16.67
N ASP A 215 -2.77 -18.71 -17.23
CA ASP A 215 -3.14 -18.89 -18.62
C ASP A 215 -3.80 -17.60 -19.12
N PRO A 216 -3.03 -16.65 -19.68
CA PRO A 216 -3.58 -15.42 -20.23
C PRO A 216 -4.62 -15.64 -21.34
N GLY A 217 -4.68 -16.86 -21.91
CA GLY A 217 -5.67 -17.28 -22.89
C GLY A 217 -5.74 -16.39 -24.14
N ASP A 218 -6.86 -16.52 -24.85
CA ASP A 218 -7.27 -15.63 -25.94
C ASP A 218 -8.28 -14.56 -25.43
N ASN A 219 -8.03 -14.01 -24.24
CA ASN A 219 -8.83 -12.91 -23.68
C ASN A 219 -8.21 -11.54 -24.00
N PRO A 220 -8.85 -10.40 -23.64
CA PRO A 220 -8.29 -9.07 -23.92
C PRO A 220 -6.87 -8.85 -23.37
N PHE A 221 -6.48 -9.50 -22.26
CA PHE A 221 -5.12 -9.43 -21.71
C PHE A 221 -4.13 -10.28 -22.50
N GLY A 222 -4.53 -11.48 -22.92
CA GLY A 222 -3.76 -12.34 -23.83
C GLY A 222 -3.48 -11.66 -25.18
N GLU A 223 -4.51 -11.10 -25.82
CA GLU A 223 -4.38 -10.31 -27.06
C GLU A 223 -3.51 -9.06 -26.87
N TYR A 224 -3.63 -8.38 -25.72
CA TYR A 224 -2.78 -7.25 -25.38
C TYR A 224 -1.30 -7.66 -25.21
N GLY A 225 -1.04 -8.92 -24.86
CA GLY A 225 0.30 -9.49 -24.72
C GLY A 225 0.81 -9.54 -23.29
N PHE A 226 -0.08 -9.55 -22.29
CA PHE A 226 0.33 -9.77 -20.90
C PHE A 226 1.10 -11.09 -20.77
N PRO A 227 2.12 -11.16 -19.88
CA PRO A 227 2.95 -12.35 -19.73
C PRO A 227 2.16 -13.48 -19.08
N GLN A 228 2.62 -14.71 -19.33
CA GLN A 228 2.24 -15.87 -18.52
C GLN A 228 3.20 -15.98 -17.34
N ILE A 229 2.66 -16.04 -16.13
CA ILE A 229 3.38 -16.22 -14.86
C ILE A 229 2.61 -17.25 -14.02
N PRO A 230 2.79 -18.56 -14.28
CA PRO A 230 1.98 -19.66 -13.73
C PRO A 230 1.68 -19.58 -12.23
N ASP A 231 2.72 -19.38 -11.42
CA ASP A 231 2.59 -19.50 -9.98
C ASP A 231 2.35 -18.15 -9.28
N LEU A 232 2.12 -17.05 -10.02
CA LEU A 232 2.10 -15.70 -9.44
C LEU A 232 1.12 -15.57 -8.28
N LEU A 233 -0.13 -16.01 -8.47
CA LEU A 233 -1.21 -15.77 -7.51
C LEU A 233 -1.00 -16.58 -6.23
N ASN A 234 -0.76 -17.89 -6.36
CA ASN A 234 -0.51 -18.76 -5.21
C ASN A 234 0.78 -18.38 -4.49
N THR A 235 1.83 -17.97 -5.21
CA THR A 235 3.07 -17.46 -4.61
C THR A 235 2.81 -16.18 -3.83
N ALA A 236 2.05 -15.24 -4.39
CA ALA A 236 1.73 -13.98 -3.73
C ALA A 236 1.02 -14.21 -2.38
N VAL A 237 0.03 -15.11 -2.33
CA VAL A 237 -0.73 -15.40 -1.10
C VAL A 237 -0.10 -16.47 -0.19
N SER A 238 1.09 -16.98 -0.52
CA SER A 238 1.84 -17.93 0.33
C SER A 238 3.17 -17.38 0.83
N THR A 239 3.66 -16.30 0.21
CA THR A 239 4.94 -15.69 0.58
C THR A 239 4.70 -14.63 1.65
N ALA A 240 5.42 -14.76 2.76
CA ALA A 240 5.46 -13.73 3.77
C ALA A 240 6.33 -12.55 3.31
N MET A 241 5.85 -11.33 3.47
CA MET A 241 6.63 -10.11 3.30
C MET A 241 7.25 -9.71 4.64
N ASP A 242 8.56 -9.93 4.78
CA ASP A 242 9.32 -9.45 5.94
C ASP A 242 9.61 -7.95 5.80
N SER A 243 8.85 -7.13 6.51
CA SER A 243 8.99 -5.68 6.42
C SER A 243 10.19 -5.17 7.22
N PRO A 244 10.97 -4.21 6.68
CA PRO A 244 11.98 -3.50 7.48
C PRO A 244 11.36 -2.52 8.50
N GLY A 245 10.05 -2.27 8.42
CA GLY A 245 9.34 -1.29 9.24
C GLY A 245 9.67 0.16 8.89
N SER A 246 9.00 1.08 9.55
CA SER A 246 9.31 2.50 9.42
C SER A 246 10.67 2.83 10.07
N PRO A 247 11.55 3.61 9.40
CA PRO A 247 12.85 4.03 9.97
C PRO A 247 12.73 4.94 11.21
N VAL A 248 11.55 5.52 11.42
CA VAL A 248 11.26 6.61 12.36
C VAL A 248 9.81 6.48 12.87
N PRO A 249 9.41 7.21 13.93
CA PRO A 249 7.99 7.27 14.31
C PRO A 249 7.10 7.67 13.13
N TRP A 250 6.02 6.91 12.93
CA TRP A 250 5.07 7.13 11.85
C TRP A 250 3.73 7.62 12.40
N TYR A 251 3.03 8.41 11.60
CA TYR A 251 1.73 8.99 11.93
C TYR A 251 0.82 8.90 10.72
N THR A 252 -0.47 8.66 10.93
CA THR A 252 -1.45 8.64 9.84
C THR A 252 -2.64 9.55 10.13
N VAL A 253 -3.34 9.94 9.07
CA VAL A 253 -4.69 10.54 9.13
C VAL A 253 -5.65 9.71 8.29
N PHE A 254 -6.95 9.97 8.42
CA PHE A 254 -7.97 9.36 7.58
C PHE A 254 -7.99 9.96 6.18
N GLY A 255 -8.04 9.08 5.17
CA GLY A 255 -8.50 9.41 3.83
C GLY A 255 -9.97 9.04 3.63
N ASN A 256 -10.51 9.27 2.42
CA ASN A 256 -11.90 8.91 2.13
C ASN A 256 -12.09 7.39 2.06
N HIS A 257 -11.13 6.59 1.62
CA HIS A 257 -11.20 5.11 1.65
C HIS A 257 -11.15 4.55 3.08
N ASP A 258 -10.55 5.29 4.02
CA ASP A 258 -10.56 4.92 5.45
C ASP A 258 -11.90 5.23 6.13
N THR A 259 -12.88 5.83 5.42
CA THR A 259 -14.19 6.22 5.98
C THR A 259 -15.37 5.75 5.13
N LEU A 260 -15.18 5.56 3.83
CA LEU A 260 -16.18 5.15 2.84
C LEU A 260 -15.71 3.90 2.11
N TYR A 261 -16.65 3.04 1.74
CA TYR A 261 -16.35 1.90 0.89
C TYR A 261 -15.99 2.36 -0.51
N PHE A 262 -14.84 1.90 -1.03
CA PHE A 262 -14.26 2.36 -2.30
C PHE A 262 -14.13 3.89 -2.39
N GLY A 263 -13.99 4.56 -1.24
CA GLY A 263 -13.85 6.01 -1.14
C GLY A 263 -15.09 6.82 -1.53
N ALA A 264 -16.22 6.17 -1.84
CA ALA A 264 -17.39 6.82 -2.43
C ALA A 264 -18.74 6.33 -1.90
N PHE A 265 -18.82 5.08 -1.43
CA PHE A 265 -20.09 4.44 -1.09
C PHE A 265 -20.27 4.29 0.43
N PRO A 266 -21.52 4.36 0.92
CA PRO A 266 -21.82 4.05 2.31
C PRO A 266 -21.62 2.55 2.60
N ILE A 267 -21.29 2.24 3.86
CA ILE A 267 -21.16 0.87 4.34
C ILE A 267 -22.48 0.45 4.98
N ASP A 268 -23.24 -0.42 4.29
CA ASP A 268 -24.49 -0.98 4.79
C ASP A 268 -24.31 -2.40 5.35
N ALA A 269 -25.42 -3.01 5.78
CA ALA A 269 -25.38 -4.34 6.35
C ALA A 269 -25.21 -5.47 5.31
N ALA A 270 -25.64 -5.26 4.07
CA ALA A 270 -25.46 -6.25 3.00
C ALA A 270 -23.98 -6.34 2.64
N LEU A 271 -23.30 -5.19 2.51
CA LEU A 271 -21.86 -5.14 2.29
C LEU A 271 -21.05 -5.77 3.43
N ARG A 272 -21.45 -5.52 4.68
CA ARG A 272 -20.84 -6.17 5.86
C ARG A 272 -21.01 -7.69 5.84
N ALA A 273 -22.19 -8.18 5.46
CA ALA A 273 -22.44 -9.61 5.33
C ALA A 273 -21.66 -10.23 4.18
N LEU A 274 -21.53 -9.51 3.06
CA LEU A 274 -20.75 -9.94 1.90
C LEU A 274 -19.26 -10.06 2.26
N ALA A 275 -18.67 -9.05 2.90
CA ALA A 275 -17.26 -9.05 3.28
C ALA A 275 -16.84 -10.25 4.13
N LEU A 276 -17.72 -10.67 5.05
CA LEU A 276 -17.50 -11.82 5.94
C LEU A 276 -17.86 -13.17 5.31
N GLY A 277 -18.56 -13.15 4.19
CA GLY A 277 -19.24 -14.30 3.61
C GLY A 277 -18.33 -15.33 2.95
N GLY A 278 -18.88 -16.52 2.71
CA GLY A 278 -18.23 -17.60 1.95
C GLY A 278 -18.60 -17.60 0.45
N LYS A 279 -19.08 -16.46 -0.06
CA LYS A 279 -19.54 -16.30 -1.45
C LYS A 279 -19.06 -14.96 -2.00
N LYS A 280 -18.41 -15.00 -3.18
CA LYS A 280 -17.92 -13.82 -3.90
C LYS A 280 -18.59 -13.71 -5.27
N PRO A 281 -19.07 -12.52 -5.69
CA PRO A 281 -19.61 -12.34 -7.03
C PRO A 281 -18.53 -12.48 -8.10
N ALA A 282 -18.76 -13.37 -9.08
CA ALA A 282 -17.98 -13.43 -10.31
C ALA A 282 -18.58 -12.55 -11.41
N GLU A 283 -19.88 -12.24 -11.34
CA GLU A 283 -20.61 -11.48 -12.35
C GLU A 283 -21.26 -10.21 -11.77
N ALA A 284 -21.42 -9.18 -12.62
CA ALA A 284 -22.01 -7.90 -12.22
C ALA A 284 -23.46 -8.03 -11.73
N ASN A 285 -24.26 -8.91 -12.35
CA ASN A 285 -25.65 -9.12 -11.95
C ASN A 285 -25.76 -9.77 -10.57
N ALA A 286 -24.85 -10.67 -10.22
CA ALA A 286 -24.78 -11.28 -8.89
C ALA A 286 -24.42 -10.22 -7.83
N LEU A 287 -23.42 -9.38 -8.13
CA LEU A 287 -23.06 -8.25 -7.26
C LEU A 287 -24.21 -7.24 -7.10
N ALA A 288 -24.89 -6.89 -8.19
CA ALA A 288 -26.03 -5.96 -8.16
C ALA A 288 -27.24 -6.55 -7.39
N GLY A 289 -27.48 -7.85 -7.54
CA GLY A 289 -28.53 -8.60 -6.87
C GLY A 289 -28.45 -8.51 -5.35
N ASP A 290 -27.23 -8.58 -4.80
CA ASP A 290 -26.97 -8.63 -3.36
C ASP A 290 -26.57 -7.29 -2.73
N TYR A 291 -25.74 -6.49 -3.41
CA TYR A 291 -25.24 -5.22 -2.87
C TYR A 291 -26.08 -4.01 -3.30
N LEU A 292 -26.31 -3.81 -4.61
CA LEU A 292 -26.98 -2.60 -5.11
C LEU A 292 -28.47 -2.54 -4.75
N ASN A 293 -29.16 -3.69 -4.71
CA ASN A 293 -30.54 -3.75 -4.23
C ASN A 293 -30.65 -3.58 -2.70
N GLY A 294 -29.59 -3.91 -1.95
CA GLY A 294 -29.52 -3.74 -0.49
C GLY A 294 -29.41 -2.28 -0.06
N MET A 295 -28.66 -1.45 -0.81
CA MET A 295 -28.53 -0.01 -0.58
C MET A 295 -29.86 0.76 -0.61
N ALA A 296 -30.93 0.18 -1.18
CA ALA A 296 -32.25 0.80 -1.27
C ALA A 296 -33.09 0.67 0.02
N GLN A 297 -32.65 -0.06 1.06
CA GLN A 297 -33.47 -0.35 2.24
C GLN A 297 -32.81 0.02 3.58
N ASN A 298 -33.58 0.69 4.46
CA ASN A 298 -33.18 1.00 5.83
C ASN A 298 -32.92 -0.28 6.66
N PRO A 299 -31.81 -0.41 7.40
CA PRO A 299 -31.42 -1.67 8.00
C PRO A 299 -32.10 -1.94 9.36
N THR A 300 -33.12 -2.80 9.37
CA THR A 300 -33.61 -3.48 10.59
C THR A 300 -32.79 -4.74 10.87
N ALA A 301 -32.84 -5.31 12.08
CA ALA A 301 -32.15 -6.58 12.38
C ALA A 301 -32.65 -7.75 11.49
N LEU A 302 -33.93 -7.73 11.13
CA LEU A 302 -34.54 -8.72 10.25
C LEU A 302 -34.00 -8.60 8.81
N THR A 303 -33.91 -7.38 8.26
CA THR A 303 -33.37 -7.18 6.91
C THR A 303 -31.89 -7.53 6.81
N ARG A 304 -31.12 -7.42 7.91
CA ARG A 304 -29.72 -7.93 7.97
C ARG A 304 -29.66 -9.44 7.87
N LEU A 305 -30.53 -10.14 8.59
CA LEU A 305 -30.61 -11.60 8.55
C LEU A 305 -31.06 -12.10 7.17
N GLU A 306 -32.05 -11.44 6.57
CA GLU A 306 -32.53 -11.77 5.21
C GLU A 306 -31.46 -11.56 4.15
N ALA A 307 -30.71 -10.45 4.20
CA ALA A 307 -29.57 -10.20 3.31
C ALA A 307 -28.49 -11.28 3.47
N TRP A 308 -28.11 -11.59 4.71
CA TRP A 308 -27.14 -12.65 4.99
C TRP A 308 -27.62 -14.02 4.46
N ILE A 309 -28.87 -14.41 4.72
CA ILE A 309 -29.44 -15.66 4.21
C ILE A 309 -29.39 -15.69 2.67
N ARG A 310 -29.78 -14.59 2.02
CA ARG A 310 -29.80 -14.50 0.56
C ARG A 310 -28.41 -14.66 -0.05
N THR A 311 -27.41 -13.96 0.48
CA THR A 311 -26.04 -14.01 -0.05
C THR A 311 -25.35 -15.33 0.25
N GLN A 312 -25.58 -15.91 1.43
CA GLN A 312 -24.86 -17.11 1.87
C GLN A 312 -25.54 -18.42 1.46
N LEU A 313 -26.88 -18.45 1.44
CA LEU A 313 -27.68 -19.65 1.18
C LEU A 313 -28.45 -19.59 -0.14
N GLY A 314 -28.48 -18.43 -0.81
CA GLY A 314 -29.16 -18.27 -2.09
C GLY A 314 -28.43 -18.99 -3.23
N ALA A 315 -29.20 -19.64 -4.10
CA ALA A 315 -28.71 -20.21 -5.36
C ALA A 315 -28.59 -19.12 -6.45
N GLN A 316 -27.91 -18.01 -6.14
CA GLN A 316 -27.69 -16.96 -7.13
C GLN A 316 -26.63 -17.42 -8.14
N SER A 317 -27.02 -17.44 -9.41
CA SER A 317 -26.08 -17.62 -10.52
C SER A 317 -25.05 -16.48 -10.52
N GLY A 318 -23.79 -16.79 -10.88
CA GLY A 318 -22.71 -15.80 -10.90
C GLY A 318 -22.01 -15.55 -9.55
N MET A 319 -22.23 -16.40 -8.53
CA MET A 319 -21.49 -16.40 -7.26
C MET A 319 -20.53 -17.60 -7.17
N MET A 320 -19.30 -17.35 -6.73
CA MET A 320 -18.28 -18.37 -6.47
C MET A 320 -18.17 -18.63 -4.97
N SER A 321 -17.93 -19.89 -4.58
CA SER A 321 -17.58 -20.22 -3.20
C SER A 321 -16.17 -19.72 -2.90
N VAL A 322 -16.03 -19.02 -1.77
CA VAL A 322 -14.72 -18.59 -1.24
C VAL A 322 -14.68 -18.86 0.27
N PRO A 323 -13.50 -18.98 0.89
CA PRO A 323 -13.42 -19.09 2.34
C PRO A 323 -13.96 -17.84 3.03
N SER A 324 -14.78 -18.02 4.07
CA SER A 324 -15.19 -16.94 4.96
C SER A 324 -14.05 -16.59 5.91
N ASP A 325 -13.89 -15.31 6.23
CA ASP A 325 -12.87 -14.85 7.19
C ASP A 325 -13.45 -13.74 8.10
N PRO A 326 -13.51 -13.95 9.43
CA PRO A 326 -13.98 -12.92 10.36
C PRO A 326 -13.09 -11.67 10.40
N ALA A 327 -11.82 -11.76 10.00
CA ALA A 327 -10.92 -10.62 9.92
C ALA A 327 -11.30 -9.65 8.78
N ARG A 328 -12.13 -10.07 7.82
CA ARG A 328 -12.70 -9.17 6.80
C ARG A 328 -13.82 -8.27 7.32
N ARG A 329 -14.04 -8.22 8.63
CA ARG A 329 -14.99 -7.28 9.23
C ARG A 329 -14.67 -5.87 8.77
N LEU A 330 -15.68 -5.18 8.24
CA LEU A 330 -15.49 -3.79 7.82
C LEU A 330 -15.33 -2.90 9.05
N MET A 331 -14.23 -2.17 9.10
CA MET A 331 -13.82 -1.42 10.29
C MET A 331 -14.77 -0.26 10.61
N ASP A 332 -14.60 0.30 11.81
CA ASP A 332 -15.17 1.58 12.19
C ASP A 332 -14.05 2.50 12.70
N SER A 333 -14.36 3.79 12.83
CA SER A 333 -13.37 4.79 13.26
C SER A 333 -12.76 4.49 14.64
N THR A 334 -13.49 3.82 15.54
CA THR A 334 -12.97 3.48 16.87
C THR A 334 -11.93 2.38 16.77
N TYR A 335 -12.24 1.34 15.98
CA TYR A 335 -11.28 0.26 15.73
C TYR A 335 -10.03 0.79 15.04
N PHE A 336 -10.17 1.64 14.01
CA PHE A 336 -9.03 2.28 13.35
C PHE A 336 -8.13 2.99 14.38
N ILE A 337 -8.68 3.89 15.19
CA ILE A 337 -7.89 4.63 16.19
C ILE A 337 -7.23 3.66 17.18
N GLN A 338 -7.97 2.67 17.68
CA GLN A 338 -7.45 1.73 18.66
C GLN A 338 -6.31 0.87 18.09
N ALA A 339 -6.41 0.43 16.84
CA ALA A 339 -5.36 -0.33 16.18
C ALA A 339 -4.05 0.47 16.12
N HIS A 340 -4.11 1.77 15.80
CA HIS A 340 -2.94 2.65 15.81
C HIS A 340 -2.40 2.90 17.22
N LEU A 341 -3.25 2.99 18.24
CA LEU A 341 -2.80 3.15 19.62
C LEU A 341 -2.17 1.87 20.20
N ASN A 342 -2.47 0.71 19.61
CA ASN A 342 -1.88 -0.58 19.98
C ASN A 342 -0.55 -0.85 19.27
N SER A 343 -0.21 -0.07 18.24
CA SER A 343 1.09 -0.11 17.57
C SER A 343 2.20 0.26 18.57
N PRO A 344 3.35 -0.46 18.57
CA PRO A 344 4.37 -0.43 19.63
C PRO A 344 5.22 0.84 19.74
#